data_AF-A0A2D4STF1-F1
#
_entry.id   AF-A0A2D4STF1-F1
#
_cell.length_a   1.000
_cell.length_b   1.000
_cell.length_c   1.000
_cell.angle_alpha   90.00
_cell.angle_beta   90.00
_cell.angle_gamma   90.00
#
_symmetry.space_group_name_H-M   'P 1'
#
loop_
_entity.id
_entity.type
_entity.pdbx_description
1 polymer ?
#
loop_
_entity_poly.entity_id
_entity_poly.type
_entity_poly.pdbx_seq_one_letter_code
_entity_poly.pdbx_strand_id
1 'polypeptide(L)' 'MGGLPMGSNPNQSIVNPQHQHHNIKNLFVVDGSVFPTSLGVNPSQTIYSLALRAVSFVKDAVRT' A
#
# COMPACT_ATOMS: atom_id res chain seq x y z
N MET A 1 7.92 0.73 10.22
CA MET A 1 6.87 -0.09 9.56
C MET A 1 5.53 0.31 10.15
N GLY A 2 4.50 0.54 9.34
CA GLY A 2 3.13 0.77 9.82
C GLY A 2 2.66 2.22 10.01
N GLY A 3 3.33 3.22 9.41
CA GLY A 3 2.87 4.61 9.48
C GLY A 3 1.59 4.89 8.67
N LEU A 4 1.30 4.07 7.66
CA LEU A 4 0.15 4.23 6.76
C LEU A 4 -0.49 2.85 6.52
N PRO A 5 -1.02 2.18 7.56
CA PRO A 5 -1.40 0.77 7.49
C PRO A 5 -2.42 0.51 6.37
N MET A 6 -2.22 -0.60 5.66
CA MET A 6 -3.11 -1.07 4.60
C MET A 6 -4.31 -1.83 5.17
N GLY A 7 -5.51 -1.59 4.65
CA GLY A 7 -6.70 -2.31 5.10
C GLY A 7 -7.96 -1.95 4.30
N SER A 8 -9.01 -2.77 4.44
CA SER A 8 -10.30 -2.52 3.81
C SER A 8 -11.17 -1.51 4.55
N ASN A 9 -10.92 -1.31 5.85
CA ASN A 9 -11.68 -0.37 6.68
C ASN A 9 -10.99 1.00 6.75
N PRO A 10 -11.54 2.07 6.15
CA PRO A 10 -10.95 3.41 6.17
C PRO A 10 -10.87 4.03 7.57
N ASN A 11 -11.62 3.52 8.55
CA ASN A 11 -11.53 4.00 9.94
C ASN A 11 -10.35 3.38 10.70
N GLN A 12 -9.67 2.39 10.13
CA GLN A 12 -8.57 1.65 10.77
C GLN A 12 -7.33 1.53 9.88
N SER A 13 -7.36 2.11 8.68
CA SER A 13 -6.30 2.04 7.70
C SER A 13 -6.24 3.31 6.88
N ILE A 14 -5.07 3.62 6.32
CA ILE A 14 -4.85 4.84 5.54
C ILE A 14 -4.88 4.55 4.03
N VAL A 15 -4.39 3.38 3.64
CA VAL A 15 -4.44 2.92 2.25
C VAL A 15 -5.29 1.67 2.12
N ASN A 16 -5.97 1.52 0.99
CA ASN A 16 -6.73 0.33 0.66
C ASN A 16 -5.81 -0.82 0.20
N PRO A 17 -6.33 -2.05 0.03
CA PRO A 17 -5.53 -3.18 -0.44
C PRO A 17 -4.86 -2.97 -1.82
N GLN A 18 -5.28 -1.98 -2.59
CA GLN A 18 -4.72 -1.59 -3.89
C GLN A 18 -3.65 -0.50 -3.79
N HIS A 19 -3.12 -0.22 -2.60
CA HIS A 19 -2.10 0.81 -2.32
C HIS A 19 -2.58 2.26 -2.45
N GLN A 20 -3.87 2.49 -2.68
CA GLN A 20 -4.42 3.83 -2.90
C GLN A 20 -4.89 4.42 -1.57
N HIS A 21 -4.66 5.72 -1.37
CA HIS A 21 -5.16 6.44 -0.19
C HIS A 21 -6.70 6.48 -0.20
N HIS A 22 -7.35 6.18 0.93
CA HIS A 22 -8.81 6.12 1.01
C HIS A 22 -9.50 7.43 0.59
N ASN A 23 -8.92 8.58 0.94
CA ASN A 23 -9.51 9.89 0.68
C ASN A 23 -8.94 10.64 -0.53
N ILE A 24 -7.82 10.18 -1.11
CA ILE A 24 -7.12 10.91 -2.19
C ILE A 24 -6.95 9.98 -3.38
N LYS A 25 -7.78 10.18 -4.41
CA LYS A 25 -7.94 9.22 -5.53
C LYS A 25 -6.67 9.01 -6.37
N ASN A 26 -5.77 9.98 -6.45
CA ASN A 26 -4.55 9.90 -7.25
C ASN A 26 -3.28 9.72 -6.40
N LEU A 27 -3.42 9.32 -5.14
CA LEU A 27 -2.31 9.09 -4.23
C LEU A 27 -2.15 7.59 -3.93
N PHE A 28 -0.96 7.06 -4.22
CA PHE A 28 -0.58 5.68 -3.93
C PHE A 28 0.65 5.64 -3.04
N VAL A 29 0.71 4.66 -2.13
CA VAL A 29 1.84 4.47 -1.21
C VAL A 29 2.37 3.05 -1.34
N VAL A 30 3.67 2.94 -1.62
CA VAL A 30 4.30 1.67 -1.98
C VAL A 30 5.68 1.57 -1.31
N ASP A 31 5.69 1.26 -0.01
CA ASP A 31 6.91 1.13 0.79
C ASP A 31 6.66 0.31 2.08
N GLY A 32 7.55 0.42 3.07
CA GLY A 32 7.40 -0.20 4.39
C GLY A 32 6.34 0.42 5.31
N SER A 33 5.76 1.58 4.99
CA SER A 33 4.76 2.21 5.86
C SER A 33 3.43 1.48 5.80
N VAL A 34 3.14 0.75 4.71
CA VAL A 34 1.82 0.14 4.46
C VAL A 34 1.56 -1.16 5.20
N PHE A 35 2.58 -1.72 5.85
CA PHE A 35 2.42 -2.97 6.58
C PHE A 35 1.52 -2.76 7.81
N PRO A 36 0.42 -3.52 7.96
CA PRO A 36 -0.49 -3.36 9.10
C PRO A 36 0.18 -3.67 10.43
N THR A 37 1.16 -4.57 10.42
CA THR A 37 1.94 -5.01 11.57
C THR A 37 3.39 -5.27 11.19
N SER A 38 4.27 -5.39 12.18
CA SER A 38 5.66 -5.79 11.94
C SER A 38 5.73 -7.23 11.42
N LEU A 39 6.60 -7.48 10.43
CA LEU A 39 6.85 -8.82 9.90
C LEU A 39 7.75 -9.67 10.80
N GLY A 40 8.45 -9.06 11.77
CA GLY A 40 9.44 -9.75 12.62
C GLY A 40 10.71 -10.23 11.89
N VAL A 41 10.80 -9.97 10.58
CA VAL A 41 11.93 -10.34 9.70
C VAL A 41 12.29 -9.15 8.78
N ASN A 42 13.35 -9.28 8.00
CA ASN A 42 13.75 -8.27 7.04
C ASN A 42 12.63 -8.04 5.98
N PRO A 43 12.08 -6.81 5.86
CA PRO A 43 10.95 -6.53 4.98
C PRO A 43 11.33 -6.28 3.52
N SER A 44 12.62 -6.22 3.15
CA SER A 44 13.05 -5.76 1.81
C SER A 44 12.41 -6.55 0.66
N GLN A 45 12.38 -7.88 0.74
CA GLN A 45 11.79 -8.71 -0.32
C GLN A 45 10.26 -8.58 -0.37
N THR A 46 9.62 -8.40 0.78
CA THR A 46 8.17 -8.18 0.83
C THR A 46 7.80 -6.81 0.29
N ILE A 47 8.59 -5.77 0.57
CA ILE A 47 8.44 -4.44 -0.03
C ILE A 47 8.59 -4.53 -1.55
N TYR A 48 9.60 -5.24 -2.06
CA TYR A 48 9.79 -5.43 -3.50
C TYR A 48 8.59 -6.14 -4.15
N SER A 49 8.08 -7.20 -3.52
CA SER A 49 6.91 -7.94 -3.99
C SER A 49 5.63 -7.08 -4.00
N LEU A 50 5.43 -6.26 -2.96
CA LEU A 50 4.34 -5.30 -2.90
C LEU A 50 4.46 -4.23 -3.99
N ALA A 51 5.68 -3.76 -4.28
CA ALA A 51 5.91 -2.81 -5.35
C ALA A 51 5.56 -3.39 -6.73
N LEU A 52 5.98 -4.62 -7.01
CA LEU A 52 5.59 -5.32 -8.24
C LEU A 52 4.07 -5.48 -8.36
N ARG A 53 3.40 -5.83 -7.26
CA ARG A 53 1.93 -5.93 -7.21
C ARG A 53 1.25 -4.58 -7.45
N ALA A 54 1.79 -3.48 -6.93
CA ALA A 54 1.21 -2.15 -7.08
C ALA A 54 1.22 -1.64 -8.53
N VAL A 55 2.13 -2.13 -9.38
CA VAL A 55 2.27 -1.69 -10.78
C VAL A 55 0.96 -1.78 -11.55
N SER A 56 0.20 -2.88 -11.42
CA SER A 56 -1.07 -3.04 -12.15
C SER A 56 -2.09 -1.99 -11.72
N PHE A 57 -2.21 -1.73 -10.41
CA PHE A 57 -3.18 -0.76 -9.88
C PHE A 57 -2.84 0.68 -10.28
N VAL A 58 -1.57 1.05 -10.18
CA VAL A 58 -1.11 2.40 -10.58
C VAL A 58 -1.28 2.59 -12.09
N LYS A 59 -0.91 1.57 -12.89
CA LYS A 59 -1.05 1.62 -14.34
C LYS A 59 -2.50 1.81 -14.77
N ASP A 60 -3.43 1.08 -14.15
CA ASP A 60 -4.85 1.20 -14.46
C ASP A 60 -5.42 2.57 -14.05
N ALA A 61 -4.94 3.13 -12.93
CA ALA A 61 -5.35 4.45 -12.45
C ALA A 61 -4.82 5.64 -13.26
N VAL A 62 -3.72 5.46 -14.01
CA VAL A 62 -3.11 6.51 -14.86
C VAL A 62 -3.65 6.49 -16.30
N ARG A 63 -4.27 5.38 -16.73
CA ARG A 63 -4.80 5.22 -18.10
C ARG A 63 -6.16 5.89 -18.33
N THR A 64 -6.81 6.37 -17.27
CA THR A 64 -8.05 7.17 -17.29
C THR A 64 -7.74 8.65 -17.36
#